data_AF-A0AAW0UJ44-F1
#
_entry.id   AF-A0AAW0UJ44-F1
#
_cell.length_a   1.000
_cell.length_b   1.000
_cell.length_c   1.000
_cell.angle_alpha   90.00
_cell.angle_beta   90.00
_cell.angle_gamma   90.00
#
_symmetry.space_group_name_H-M   'P 1'
#
loop_
_entity.id
_entity.type
_entity.pdbx_description
1 polymer ?
#
loop_
_entity_poly.entity_id
_entity_poly.type
_entity_poly.pdbx_seq_one_letter_code
_entity_poly.pdbx_strand_id
1 'polypeptide(L)'
;MCGRVIVEDYVGPTLSQLSHVSWLERADYARQLLEMAQEFSSAEFRLYLTDVSLDNFAVDTKGKVKIIDAENIVLVDPSVRGLETTEHINKGIGCQDCFSFSYEDLCGHTSTDHNFFAVCKGMLSSTAYSQDLPVGLLHSPPSWVTDVYPSLKTDVEDCAGHINLNIHHLPRRREAALHLHSQLVNILREALLHS
;
A
#
# COMPACT_ATOMS: atom_id res chain seq x y z
N MET A 1 6.37 -9.01 -38.62
CA MET A 1 5.92 -8.92 -37.21
C MET A 1 5.26 -7.58 -37.03
N CYS A 2 4.06 -7.56 -36.45
CA CYS A 2 3.38 -6.33 -36.01
C CYS A 2 3.41 -6.32 -34.48
N GLY A 3 3.62 -5.15 -33.87
CA GLY A 3 3.65 -4.95 -32.42
C GLY A 3 3.07 -3.60 -32.04
N ARG A 4 2.70 -3.44 -30.77
CA ARG A 4 2.28 -2.16 -30.18
C ARG A 4 3.48 -1.53 -29.49
N VAL A 5 3.73 -0.26 -29.78
CA VAL A 5 4.69 0.56 -29.03
C VAL A 5 3.90 1.64 -28.32
N ILE A 6 4.12 1.78 -27.02
CA ILE A 6 3.60 2.87 -26.20
C ILE A 6 4.82 3.71 -25.81
N VAL A 7 4.71 5.03 -25.93
CA VAL A 7 5.73 5.98 -25.50
C VAL A 7 5.14 6.79 -24.37
N GLU A 8 5.84 6.82 -23.25
CA GLU A 8 5.40 7.45 -22.00
C GLU A 8 6.46 8.43 -21.52
N ASP A 9 6.03 9.42 -20.74
CA ASP A 9 6.95 10.38 -20.13
C ASP A 9 7.77 9.69 -19.03
N TYR A 10 9.07 9.99 -18.97
CA TYR A 10 9.90 9.53 -17.86
C TYR A 10 9.57 10.30 -16.59
N VAL A 11 9.01 9.61 -15.59
CA VAL A 11 8.64 10.20 -14.29
C VAL A 11 9.87 10.43 -13.40
N GLY A 12 10.74 9.43 -13.29
CA GLY A 12 11.86 9.42 -12.35
C GLY A 12 12.26 7.99 -11.96
N PRO A 13 13.11 7.82 -10.94
CA PRO A 13 13.49 6.50 -10.43
C PRO A 13 12.30 5.80 -9.76
N THR A 14 12.30 4.46 -9.82
CA THR A 14 11.28 3.62 -9.16
C THR A 14 11.48 3.56 -7.64
N LEU A 15 10.46 3.15 -6.89
CA LEU A 15 10.60 3.02 -5.44
C LEU A 15 11.63 1.97 -5.03
N SER A 16 11.83 0.91 -5.83
CA SER A 16 12.86 -0.10 -5.59
C SER A 16 14.27 0.52 -5.64
N GLN A 17 14.51 1.41 -6.61
CA GLN A 17 15.75 2.16 -6.79
C GLN A 17 15.99 3.18 -5.68
N LEU A 18 14.94 3.60 -4.96
CA LEU A 18 14.98 4.60 -3.89
C LEU A 18 15.07 3.98 -2.49
N SER A 19 15.38 2.69 -2.35
CA SER A 19 15.55 2.05 -1.03
C SER A 19 16.62 2.70 -0.12
N HIS A 20 17.56 3.44 -0.71
CA HIS A 20 18.70 4.07 -0.03
C HIS A 20 18.45 5.51 0.45
N VAL A 21 17.32 6.13 0.07
CA VAL A 21 17.01 7.52 0.48
C VAL A 21 16.72 7.61 1.98
N SER A 22 16.60 8.84 2.49
CA SER A 22 16.34 9.04 3.91
C SER A 22 15.06 8.34 4.35
N TRP A 23 15.00 7.93 5.62
CA TRP A 23 13.80 7.29 6.14
C TRP A 23 12.57 8.19 6.03
N LEU A 24 12.73 9.52 6.17
CA LEU A 24 11.63 10.48 6.04
C LEU A 24 11.09 10.54 4.61
N GLU A 25 11.93 10.46 3.59
CA GLU A 25 11.47 10.36 2.20
C GLU A 25 10.70 9.04 1.97
N ARG A 26 11.22 7.91 2.45
CA ARG A 26 10.51 6.62 2.37
C ARG A 26 9.17 6.64 3.11
N ALA A 27 9.10 7.31 4.25
CA ALA A 27 7.89 7.50 5.03
C ALA A 27 6.86 8.36 4.27
N ASP A 28 7.30 9.40 3.56
CA ASP A 28 6.41 10.19 2.69
C ASP A 28 5.91 9.37 1.48
N TYR A 29 6.74 8.53 0.88
CA TYR A 29 6.29 7.62 -0.18
C TYR A 29 5.24 6.63 0.34
N ALA A 30 5.47 6.04 1.51
CA ALA A 30 4.52 5.16 2.18
C ALA A 30 3.17 5.86 2.45
N ARG A 31 3.21 7.11 2.94
CA ARG A 31 2.01 7.94 3.12
C ARG A 31 1.25 8.11 1.80
N GLN A 32 1.93 8.45 0.71
CA GLN A 32 1.30 8.62 -0.61
C GLN A 32 0.68 7.31 -1.14
N LEU A 33 1.33 6.17 -0.92
CA LEU A 33 0.79 4.86 -1.32
C LEU A 33 -0.50 4.52 -0.54
N LEU A 34 -0.57 4.84 0.75
CA LEU A 34 -1.77 4.65 1.56
C LEU A 34 -2.92 5.57 1.09
N GLU A 35 -2.61 6.80 0.67
CA GLU A 35 -3.58 7.71 0.04
C GLU A 35 -4.13 7.12 -1.25
N MET A 36 -3.27 6.64 -2.15
CA MET A 36 -3.71 5.98 -3.38
C MET A 36 -4.58 4.76 -3.10
N ALA A 37 -4.19 3.91 -2.13
CA ALA A 37 -5.00 2.75 -1.75
C ALA A 37 -6.40 3.15 -1.27
N GLN A 38 -6.51 4.24 -0.50
CA GLN A 38 -7.78 4.78 -0.07
C GLN A 38 -8.59 5.37 -1.24
N GLU A 39 -7.98 6.21 -2.08
CA GLU A 39 -8.64 6.84 -3.23
C GLU A 39 -9.21 5.78 -4.19
N PHE A 40 -8.41 4.81 -4.61
CA PHE A 40 -8.85 3.74 -5.51
C PHE A 40 -9.90 2.81 -4.91
N SER A 41 -9.86 2.61 -3.59
CA SER A 41 -10.85 1.79 -2.89
C SER A 41 -12.13 2.57 -2.53
N SER A 42 -12.17 3.89 -2.79
CA SER A 42 -13.29 4.77 -2.43
C SER A 42 -13.85 5.61 -3.58
N ALA A 43 -13.21 5.59 -4.76
CA ALA A 43 -13.67 6.21 -5.99
C ALA A 43 -15.02 5.65 -6.50
N GLU A 44 -15.68 6.39 -7.39
CA GLU A 44 -16.98 6.00 -8.00
C GLU A 44 -16.95 4.57 -8.52
N PHE A 45 -15.91 4.24 -9.29
CA PHE A 45 -15.53 2.88 -9.59
C PHE A 45 -14.38 2.47 -8.68
N ARG A 46 -14.45 1.27 -8.12
CA ARG A 46 -13.31 0.71 -7.39
C ARG A 46 -12.27 0.27 -8.40
N LEU A 47 -11.03 0.70 -8.17
CA LEU A 47 -9.88 0.32 -8.98
C LEU A 47 -9.02 -0.60 -8.13
N TYR A 48 -8.88 -1.85 -8.54
CA TYR A 48 -8.07 -2.83 -7.82
C TYR A 48 -6.81 -3.14 -8.63
N LEU A 49 -5.66 -2.77 -8.05
CA LEU A 49 -4.36 -2.98 -8.68
C LEU A 49 -3.96 -4.45 -8.52
N THR A 50 -3.76 -5.17 -9.61
CA THR A 50 -3.47 -6.61 -9.57
C THR A 50 -2.00 -6.96 -9.80
N ASP A 51 -1.16 -5.98 -10.08
CA ASP A 51 0.29 -6.15 -10.21
C ASP A 51 0.98 -5.03 -9.42
N VAL A 52 1.05 -5.21 -8.10
CA VAL A 52 1.61 -4.19 -7.19
C VAL A 52 3.02 -4.60 -6.79
N SER A 53 4.00 -3.81 -7.21
CA SER A 53 5.41 -3.94 -6.86
C SER A 53 6.04 -2.55 -6.71
N LEU A 54 7.21 -2.47 -6.08
CA LEU A 54 7.91 -1.17 -5.95
C LEU A 54 8.42 -0.63 -7.30
N ASP A 55 8.56 -1.47 -8.32
CA ASP A 55 8.95 -1.05 -9.67
C ASP A 55 7.82 -0.39 -10.45
N ASN A 56 6.57 -0.68 -10.10
CA ASN A 56 5.40 -0.13 -10.78
C ASN A 56 5.07 1.31 -10.32
N PHE A 57 5.84 1.84 -9.37
CA PHE A 57 5.74 3.22 -8.89
C PHE A 57 7.08 3.95 -9.05
N ALA A 58 7.00 5.19 -9.52
CA ALA A 58 8.15 6.09 -9.62
C ALA A 58 7.91 7.41 -8.90
N VAL A 59 8.99 8.09 -8.54
CA VAL A 59 8.95 9.38 -7.84
C VAL A 59 9.43 10.48 -8.76
N ASP A 60 8.62 11.51 -8.95
CA ASP A 60 9.01 12.66 -9.75
C ASP A 60 9.96 13.62 -9.01
N THR A 61 10.47 14.64 -9.72
CA THR A 61 11.41 15.62 -9.15
C THR A 61 10.83 16.46 -8.00
N LYS A 62 9.52 16.38 -7.73
CA LYS A 62 8.84 17.05 -6.61
C LYS A 62 8.55 16.09 -5.46
N GLY A 63 9.06 14.86 -5.51
CA GLY A 63 8.81 13.84 -4.50
C GLY A 63 7.43 13.19 -4.60
N LYS A 64 6.71 13.32 -5.74
CA LYS A 64 5.40 12.71 -5.90
C LYS A 64 5.50 11.30 -6.47
N VAL A 65 4.93 10.36 -5.74
CA VAL A 65 4.77 8.98 -6.19
C VAL A 65 3.72 8.95 -7.30
N LYS A 66 4.00 8.23 -8.38
CA LYS A 66 3.09 7.98 -9.51
C LYS A 66 3.14 6.52 -9.90
N ILE A 67 2.02 6.00 -10.36
CA ILE A 67 1.97 4.70 -11.03
C ILE A 67 2.54 4.87 -12.44
N ILE A 68 3.50 4.04 -12.78
CA ILE A 68 4.10 3.97 -14.13
C ILE A 68 3.74 2.69 -14.86
N ASP A 69 3.30 1.66 -14.13
CA ASP A 69 2.71 0.46 -14.70
C ASP A 69 1.37 0.17 -14.03
N ALA A 70 0.32 0.21 -14.85
CA ALA A 70 -1.08 0.06 -14.45
C ALA A 70 -1.72 -1.14 -15.17
N GLU A 71 -0.93 -2.17 -15.49
CA GLU A 71 -1.45 -3.37 -16.12
C GLU A 71 -2.47 -4.10 -15.22
N ASN A 72 -3.46 -4.72 -15.89
CA ASN A 72 -4.42 -5.64 -15.29
C ASN A 72 -5.36 -5.07 -14.20
N ILE A 73 -5.49 -3.74 -14.08
CA ILE A 73 -6.43 -3.11 -13.12
C ILE A 73 -7.85 -3.67 -13.30
N VAL A 74 -8.43 -4.13 -12.20
CA VAL A 74 -9.84 -4.54 -12.13
C VAL A 74 -10.68 -3.33 -11.76
N LEU A 75 -11.68 -3.03 -12.60
CA LEU A 75 -12.62 -1.94 -12.39
C LEU A 75 -13.98 -2.52 -11.97
N VAL A 76 -14.48 -2.10 -10.81
CA VAL A 76 -15.76 -2.56 -10.25
C VAL A 76 -16.69 -1.39 -10.03
N ASP A 77 -17.91 -1.48 -10.57
CA ASP A 77 -18.99 -0.57 -10.26
C ASP A 77 -19.74 -1.07 -9.01
N PRO A 78 -19.59 -0.43 -7.84
CA PRO A 78 -20.22 -0.88 -6.61
C PRO A 78 -21.75 -0.63 -6.59
N SER A 79 -22.31 0.06 -7.60
CA SER A 79 -23.75 0.30 -7.73
C SER A 79 -24.53 -0.84 -8.39
N VAL A 80 -23.82 -1.81 -8.98
CA VAL A 80 -24.41 -3.01 -9.59
C VAL A 80 -25.15 -3.83 -8.53
N ARG A 81 -26.35 -4.32 -8.89
CA ARG A 81 -27.16 -5.14 -7.99
C ARG A 81 -26.58 -6.56 -7.87
N GLY A 82 -26.73 -7.17 -6.70
CA GLY A 82 -26.32 -8.54 -6.44
C GLY A 82 -24.89 -8.70 -5.93
N LEU A 83 -24.20 -7.59 -5.65
CA LEU A 83 -22.91 -7.60 -4.95
C LEU A 83 -23.12 -7.80 -3.44
N GLU A 84 -22.20 -8.53 -2.82
CA GLU A 84 -22.11 -8.66 -1.37
C GLU A 84 -21.74 -7.30 -0.75
N THR A 85 -22.45 -6.91 0.30
CA THR A 85 -22.25 -5.62 0.96
C THR A 85 -21.24 -5.67 2.10
N THR A 86 -20.89 -6.87 2.55
CA THR A 86 -19.78 -7.09 3.47
C THR A 86 -18.48 -6.83 2.72
N GLU A 87 -17.53 -6.15 3.38
CA GLU A 87 -16.22 -5.94 2.77
C GLU A 87 -15.49 -7.27 2.66
N HIS A 88 -15.03 -7.60 1.45
CA HIS A 88 -14.16 -8.76 1.26
C HIS A 88 -12.76 -8.48 1.83
N ILE A 89 -12.35 -9.36 2.73
CA ILE A 89 -11.02 -9.34 3.34
C ILE A 89 -10.10 -10.27 2.57
N ASN A 90 -9.07 -9.70 1.93
CA ASN A 90 -8.06 -10.48 1.24
C ASN A 90 -7.24 -11.29 2.27
N LYS A 91 -7.28 -12.61 2.14
CA LYS A 91 -6.63 -13.57 3.05
C LYS A 91 -5.23 -14.01 2.61
N GLY A 92 -4.72 -13.54 1.47
CA GLY A 92 -3.48 -14.06 0.90
C GLY A 92 -3.59 -15.54 0.50
N ILE A 93 -4.72 -15.94 -0.09
CA ILE A 93 -4.97 -17.34 -0.49
C ILE A 93 -3.88 -17.79 -1.48
N GLY A 94 -3.20 -18.91 -1.21
CA GLY A 94 -2.25 -19.52 -2.14
C GLY A 94 -0.78 -19.37 -1.76
N CYS A 95 -0.38 -18.32 -1.02
CA CYS A 95 0.85 -18.34 -0.23
C CYS A 95 0.88 -17.19 0.79
N GLN A 96 1.51 -17.44 1.95
CA GLN A 96 1.54 -16.53 3.09
C GLN A 96 2.43 -15.27 2.85
N ASP A 97 3.28 -15.33 1.82
CA ASP A 97 4.29 -14.31 1.49
C ASP A 97 4.22 -13.88 0.01
N CYS A 98 3.03 -13.86 -0.60
CA CYS A 98 2.85 -13.36 -1.97
C CYS A 98 1.58 -12.54 -2.11
N PHE A 99 1.59 -11.72 -3.16
CA PHE A 99 0.41 -11.06 -3.63
C PHE A 99 -0.57 -12.06 -4.26
N SER A 100 -1.78 -12.16 -3.71
CA SER A 100 -2.82 -13.00 -4.29
C SER A 100 -4.20 -12.36 -4.19
N PHE A 101 -5.05 -12.70 -5.14
CA PHE A 101 -6.41 -12.20 -5.25
C PHE A 101 -7.26 -13.14 -6.12
N SER A 102 -8.57 -12.97 -6.05
CA SER A 102 -9.54 -13.67 -6.91
C SER A 102 -10.41 -12.63 -7.59
N TYR A 103 -10.58 -12.73 -8.92
CA TYR A 103 -11.52 -11.88 -9.64
C TYR A 103 -12.95 -12.03 -9.12
N GLU A 104 -13.33 -13.22 -8.66
CA GLU A 104 -14.66 -13.44 -8.06
C GLU A 104 -14.82 -12.64 -6.77
N ASP A 105 -13.80 -12.62 -5.92
CA ASP A 105 -13.84 -11.85 -4.68
C ASP A 105 -13.80 -10.34 -4.94
N LEU A 106 -12.94 -9.88 -5.87
CA LEU A 106 -12.84 -8.47 -6.23
C LEU A 106 -14.14 -7.94 -6.85
N CYS A 107 -14.73 -8.70 -7.78
CA CYS A 107 -15.92 -8.29 -8.53
C CYS A 107 -17.24 -8.63 -7.84
N GLY A 108 -17.23 -9.50 -6.82
CA GLY A 108 -18.43 -9.98 -6.12
C GLY A 108 -18.86 -9.13 -4.93
N HIS A 109 -18.08 -8.13 -4.53
CA HIS A 109 -18.33 -7.31 -3.34
C HIS A 109 -18.37 -5.81 -3.68
N THR A 110 -19.12 -5.03 -2.91
CA THR A 110 -19.14 -3.56 -3.05
C THR A 110 -17.85 -2.88 -2.57
N SER A 111 -17.06 -3.59 -1.76
CA SER A 111 -15.77 -3.17 -1.26
C SER A 111 -14.89 -4.38 -0.96
N THR A 112 -13.59 -4.23 -1.19
CA THR A 112 -12.55 -5.12 -0.66
C THR A 112 -11.38 -4.29 -0.16
N ASP A 113 -10.66 -4.82 0.81
CA ASP A 113 -9.44 -4.23 1.36
C ASP A 113 -8.18 -4.52 0.52
N HIS A 114 -8.35 -5.03 -0.70
CA HIS A 114 -7.28 -5.50 -1.58
C HIS A 114 -6.14 -4.48 -1.80
N ASN A 115 -6.45 -3.22 -2.10
CA ASN A 115 -5.39 -2.21 -2.30
C ASN A 115 -4.61 -1.93 -1.01
N PHE A 116 -5.27 -1.98 0.15
CA PHE A 116 -4.59 -1.86 1.44
C PHE A 116 -3.72 -3.08 1.70
N PHE A 117 -4.19 -4.28 1.37
CA PHE A 117 -3.38 -5.49 1.45
C PHE A 117 -2.13 -5.36 0.58
N ALA A 118 -2.30 -4.95 -0.68
CA ALA A 118 -1.22 -4.74 -1.63
C ALA A 118 -0.15 -3.78 -1.08
N VAL A 119 -0.57 -2.63 -0.56
CA VAL A 119 0.34 -1.61 -0.02
C VAL A 119 0.93 -2.06 1.32
N CYS A 120 0.10 -2.35 2.32
CA CYS A 120 0.57 -2.63 3.68
C CYS A 120 1.45 -3.88 3.73
N LYS A 121 0.94 -5.03 3.22
CA LYS A 121 1.66 -6.30 3.26
C LYS A 121 2.69 -6.41 2.14
N GLY A 122 2.50 -5.75 1.01
CA GLY A 122 3.43 -5.86 -0.11
C GLY A 122 4.61 -4.92 -0.09
N MET A 123 4.43 -3.72 0.46
CA MET A 123 5.42 -2.65 0.33
C MET A 123 5.84 -2.03 1.67
N LEU A 124 5.03 -2.12 2.73
CA LEU A 124 5.30 -1.41 3.98
C LEU A 124 5.79 -2.30 5.14
N SER A 125 5.19 -3.48 5.30
CA SER A 125 5.50 -4.44 6.37
C SER A 125 6.97 -4.86 6.39
N SER A 126 7.47 -5.19 7.59
CA SER A 126 8.78 -5.83 7.76
C SER A 126 8.88 -7.24 7.13
N THR A 127 7.74 -7.79 6.70
CA THR A 127 7.61 -9.06 5.98
C THR A 127 6.99 -8.83 4.60
N ALA A 128 7.41 -7.74 3.95
CA ALA A 128 6.95 -7.39 2.62
C ALA A 128 7.30 -8.52 1.64
N TYR A 129 6.36 -8.87 0.76
CA TYR A 129 6.63 -9.84 -0.31
C TYR A 129 7.42 -9.25 -1.48
N SER A 130 7.60 -7.93 -1.52
CA SER A 130 8.44 -7.26 -2.54
C SER A 130 9.85 -7.85 -2.54
N GLN A 131 10.27 -8.40 -3.69
CA GLN A 131 11.60 -9.01 -3.82
C GLN A 131 12.72 -7.97 -3.75
N ASP A 132 12.44 -6.74 -4.19
CA ASP A 132 13.44 -5.66 -4.25
C ASP A 132 13.66 -4.99 -2.89
N LEU A 133 12.66 -5.02 -2.01
CA LEU A 133 12.78 -4.56 -0.63
C LEU A 133 11.95 -5.44 0.32
N PRO A 134 12.43 -6.66 0.66
CA PRO A 134 11.67 -7.61 1.48
C PRO A 134 11.36 -7.11 2.90
N VAL A 135 12.09 -6.09 3.37
CA VAL A 135 11.91 -5.45 4.68
C VAL A 135 10.90 -4.29 4.66
N GLY A 136 10.36 -3.93 3.49
CA GLY A 136 9.38 -2.86 3.32
C GLY A 136 9.95 -1.44 3.41
N LEU A 137 9.21 -0.44 2.93
CA LEU A 137 9.64 0.96 2.87
C LEU A 137 9.85 1.59 4.24
N LEU A 138 9.17 1.10 5.29
CA LEU A 138 9.21 1.70 6.62
C LEU A 138 10.27 1.10 7.55
N HIS A 139 11.11 0.18 7.06
CA HIS A 139 12.18 -0.43 7.86
C HIS A 139 13.19 0.61 8.39
N SER A 140 13.77 0.29 9.56
CA SER A 140 14.85 1.04 10.20
C SER A 140 14.56 2.54 10.39
N PRO A 141 13.48 2.92 11.12
CA PRO A 141 13.24 4.30 11.51
C PRO A 141 14.39 4.87 12.36
N PRO A 142 14.68 6.19 12.25
CA PRO A 142 15.59 6.87 13.17
C PRO A 142 15.14 6.72 14.62
N SER A 143 16.08 6.75 15.56
CA SER A 143 15.79 6.53 16.99
C SER A 143 14.74 7.51 17.54
N TRP A 144 14.82 8.78 17.14
CA TRP A 144 13.86 9.79 17.59
C TRP A 144 12.41 9.46 17.17
N VAL A 145 12.22 8.84 15.99
CA VAL A 145 10.89 8.41 15.54
C VAL A 145 10.39 7.29 16.45
N THR A 146 11.24 6.32 16.77
CA THR A 146 10.85 5.23 17.67
C THR A 146 10.64 5.67 19.11
N ASP A 147 11.33 6.71 19.56
CA ASP A 147 11.20 7.26 20.91
C ASP A 147 9.88 8.03 21.07
N VAL A 148 9.48 8.80 20.04
CA VAL A 148 8.25 9.61 20.06
C VAL A 148 7.02 8.81 19.60
N TYR A 149 7.19 7.90 18.66
CA TYR A 149 6.15 7.07 18.05
C TYR A 149 6.41 5.57 18.25
N PRO A 150 6.39 5.07 19.50
CA PRO A 150 6.73 3.68 19.80
C PRO A 150 5.77 2.67 19.19
N SER A 151 4.53 3.06 18.84
CA SER A 151 3.56 2.18 18.21
C SER A 151 3.81 1.94 16.73
N LEU A 152 4.65 2.75 16.06
CA LEU A 152 4.79 2.76 14.60
C LEU A 152 5.02 1.36 14.01
N LYS A 153 5.88 0.56 14.67
CA LYS A 153 6.13 -0.81 14.23
C LYS A 153 4.86 -1.67 14.28
N THR A 154 4.09 -1.57 15.36
CA THR A 154 2.81 -2.28 15.51
C THR A 154 1.80 -1.79 14.47
N ASP A 155 1.70 -0.49 14.25
CA ASP A 155 0.77 0.10 13.28
C ASP A 155 1.04 -0.39 11.84
N VAL A 156 2.32 -0.55 11.48
CA VAL A 156 2.74 -1.14 10.20
C VAL A 156 2.31 -2.59 10.07
N GLU A 157 2.45 -3.40 11.11
CA GLU A 157 2.08 -4.82 11.06
C GLU A 157 0.56 -5.04 11.16
N ASP A 158 -0.15 -4.19 11.90
CA ASP A 158 -1.62 -4.19 11.94
C ASP A 158 -2.20 -3.83 10.56
N CYS A 159 -1.60 -2.86 9.86
CA CYS A 159 -1.91 -2.53 8.45
C CYS A 159 -1.71 -3.77 7.55
N ALA A 160 -0.64 -4.54 7.75
CA ALA A 160 -0.38 -5.73 6.95
C ALA A 160 -1.34 -6.90 7.23
N GLY A 161 -2.12 -6.81 8.32
CA GLY A 161 -2.98 -7.88 8.78
C GLY A 161 -2.22 -9.01 9.47
N HIS A 162 -1.06 -8.72 10.08
CA HIS A 162 -0.40 -9.68 10.96
C HIS A 162 -1.22 -9.88 12.23
N ILE A 163 -1.80 -11.06 12.33
CA ILE A 163 -2.63 -11.49 13.46
C ILE A 163 -1.71 -11.96 14.58
N ASN A 164 -1.68 -11.23 15.69
CA ASN A 164 -1.43 -11.87 16.97
C ASN A 164 -2.68 -12.72 17.29
N LEU A 165 -2.54 -14.06 17.24
CA LEU A 165 -3.63 -15.07 17.32
C LEU A 165 -4.47 -15.06 18.62
N ASN A 166 -4.29 -14.07 19.50
CA ASN A 166 -4.86 -14.04 20.85
C ASN A 166 -5.81 -12.85 21.11
N ILE A 167 -6.23 -12.08 20.11
CA ILE A 167 -7.11 -10.91 20.32
C ILE A 167 -8.35 -11.03 19.42
N HIS A 168 -9.53 -11.08 20.05
CA HIS A 168 -10.83 -11.24 19.39
C HIS A 168 -11.31 -10.02 18.57
N HIS A 169 -10.56 -8.91 18.56
CA HIS A 169 -10.84 -7.70 17.80
C HIS A 169 -9.55 -7.11 17.24
N LEU A 170 -9.17 -7.54 16.04
CA LEU A 170 -8.19 -6.83 15.22
C LEU A 170 -8.90 -5.68 14.49
N PRO A 171 -8.26 -4.50 14.35
CA PRO A 171 -8.78 -3.45 13.49
C PRO A 171 -8.92 -3.98 12.07
N ARG A 172 -9.92 -3.51 11.33
CA ARG A 172 -10.00 -3.83 9.90
C ARG A 172 -8.77 -3.25 9.21
N ARG A 173 -8.21 -3.98 8.25
CA ARG A 173 -7.00 -3.58 7.50
C ARG A 173 -7.04 -2.13 7.02
N ARG A 174 -8.19 -1.70 6.50
CA ARG A 174 -8.47 -0.32 6.10
C ARG A 174 -8.31 0.68 7.25
N GLU A 175 -8.86 0.39 8.43
CA GLU A 175 -8.77 1.26 9.60
C GLU A 175 -7.33 1.37 10.09
N ALA A 176 -6.61 0.24 10.14
CA ALA A 176 -5.19 0.23 10.50
C ALA A 176 -4.33 1.03 9.50
N ALA A 177 -4.63 0.92 8.19
CA ALA A 177 -3.97 1.70 7.16
C ALA A 177 -4.20 3.20 7.29
N LEU A 178 -5.43 3.62 7.61
CA LEU A 178 -5.77 5.03 7.87
C LEU A 178 -5.11 5.55 9.15
N HIS A 179 -5.02 4.72 10.19
CA HIS A 179 -4.28 5.05 11.42
C HIS A 179 -2.79 5.27 11.12
N LEU A 180 -2.17 4.31 10.42
CA LEU A 180 -0.77 4.40 10.01
C LEU A 180 -0.52 5.65 9.15
N HIS A 181 -1.39 5.95 8.19
CA HIS A 181 -1.31 7.16 7.37
C HIS A 181 -1.29 8.43 8.24
N SER A 182 -2.22 8.56 9.17
CA SER A 182 -2.30 9.70 10.10
C SER A 182 -1.01 9.85 10.93
N GLN A 183 -0.46 8.72 11.39
CA GLN A 183 0.79 8.71 12.13
C GLN A 183 1.98 9.16 11.29
N LEU A 184 2.10 8.69 10.03
CA LEU A 184 3.13 9.14 9.10
C LEU A 184 3.02 10.64 8.82
N VAL A 185 1.81 11.18 8.67
CA VAL A 185 1.58 12.64 8.53
C VAL A 185 2.13 13.41 9.73
N ASN A 186 1.88 12.93 10.95
CA ASN A 186 2.37 13.59 12.17
C ASN A 186 3.91 13.54 12.26
N ILE A 187 4.51 12.38 11.99
CA ILE A 187 5.97 12.20 11.99
C ILE A 187 6.63 13.16 10.99
N LEU A 188 6.12 13.21 9.76
CA LEU A 188 6.67 14.07 8.71
C LEU A 188 6.52 15.55 9.06
N ARG A 189 5.41 15.94 9.68
CA ARG A 189 5.19 17.31 10.15
C ARG A 189 6.17 17.71 11.26
N GLU A 190 6.43 16.82 12.22
CA GLU A 190 7.39 17.10 13.29
C GLU A 190 8.82 17.19 12.78
N ALA A 191 9.20 16.36 11.81
CA ALA A 191 10.52 16.46 11.18
C ALA A 191 10.76 17.84 10.55
N LEU A 192 9.72 18.45 9.95
CA LEU A 192 9.79 19.81 9.39
C LEU A 192 9.93 20.91 10.44
N LEU A 193 9.52 20.66 11.69
CA LEU A 193 9.68 21.62 12.79
C LEU A 193 11.08 21.60 13.40
N HIS A 194 11.85 20.53 13.13
CA HIS A 194 13.18 20.29 13.68
C HIS A 194 14.30 20.29 12.62
N SER A 195 13.98 20.63 11.37
CA SER A 195 14.93 20.84 10.26
C SER A 195 15.20 22.32 10.02
#